data_AF-A0A9P6HTT9-F1
#
_entry.id   AF-A0A9P6HTT9-F1
#
_cell.length_a   1.000
_cell.length_b   1.000
_cell.length_c   1.000
_cell.angle_alpha   90.00
_cell.angle_beta   90.00
_cell.angle_gamma   90.00
#
_symmetry.space_group_name_H-M   'P 1'
#
loop_
_entity.id
_entity.type
_entity.pdbx_description
1 polymer ?
#
loop_
_entity_poly.entity_id
_entity_poly.type
_entity_poly.pdbx_seq_one_letter_code
_entity_poly.pdbx_strand_id
1 'polypeptide(L)'
;MAGSVYPVTSQTELVSSSNVSRRKPATNAPIWYFVYNSLIIALVISAITFWFRATQSPLLYSFEFGQWLLDHPKTGTIIWTACGTVAAAVLVVLLKSVLFLMVRQSSRVGATLSTIEVWNKCANQQPLLDVKRPWLSGFTAINWFVALTLTTAFTTLITPTRVLVSESLLGNELDFTSPEFWTWYNTWNATTGRPVRKVFGCTRYTYTSPTGSLTFPTCPIANDPVACISAGVAAAQESFGARNASVRVIDSLFKGSTGGVLPLGFGGIPAFNNVKFGTWDQSTEYPQYNYSLTQQGLSADISCHETPDTPIQTDVLQTMNVTNSAAGGKMQLVNFFIENDYCYSSQTWVVPLLGIVAPALCQPNKKVKKYEFYLAPFRQYSHLPNMTCSIEPVITKNLVSYSTSTGLFASTIMERMGSSSVPNETADAVSALFMISITSWGSGLIESLLSLNTTGDGSGNFSYPAAVEAALRGIVEYEGTNLRIYYSANEAAGRSTVNGTYNVLRVGYHQTQPTALLILLPLLLYVVIVAWSYTWVGLRTGLHIEDGFNPTDSTSLVTAAAAGAESGKLGFEGMSSGNHKVQEEIMFKLVHSLSQRINDPVTALVYRLGSRTDGSKGAGPVSDEISDKNP
;
A
#
# COMPACT_ATOMS: atom_id res chain seq x y z
N MET A 1 96.17 2.89 52.89
CA MET A 1 97.59 3.22 52.62
C MET A 1 98.14 2.16 51.69
N ALA A 2 98.87 2.55 50.63
CA ALA A 2 99.43 1.69 49.57
C ALA A 2 98.39 0.84 48.77
N GLY A 3 98.56 0.55 47.47
CA GLY A 3 99.58 1.04 46.52
C GLY A 3 100.05 -0.05 45.54
N SER A 4 99.44 -0.15 44.35
CA SER A 4 99.89 -0.86 43.13
C SER A 4 98.80 -0.65 42.06
N VAL A 5 98.95 -0.15 40.82
CA VAL A 5 100.06 0.00 39.83
C VAL A 5 100.22 -1.20 38.87
N TYR A 6 99.44 -1.13 37.77
CA TYR A 6 99.59 -1.80 36.45
C TYR A 6 99.43 -3.33 36.32
N PRO A 7 99.12 -3.85 35.10
CA PRO A 7 98.99 -3.17 33.80
C PRO A 7 97.60 -3.22 33.13
N VAL A 8 97.42 -2.33 32.15
CA VAL A 8 96.30 -2.35 31.20
C VAL A 8 96.63 -3.29 30.04
N THR A 9 95.77 -4.27 29.77
CA THR A 9 95.78 -5.05 28.52
C THR A 9 94.48 -4.80 27.76
N SER A 10 94.57 -4.09 26.64
CA SER A 10 93.45 -3.89 25.72
C SER A 10 93.22 -5.17 24.89
N GLN A 11 92.13 -5.88 25.15
CA GLN A 11 91.55 -6.83 24.20
C GLN A 11 90.17 -6.34 23.76
N THR A 12 90.13 -5.79 22.56
CA THR A 12 88.88 -5.43 21.87
C THR A 12 88.30 -6.70 21.27
N GLU A 13 87.55 -7.48 22.05
CA GLU A 13 86.79 -8.60 21.49
C GLU A 13 85.68 -8.08 20.58
N LEU A 14 85.90 -8.24 19.27
CA LEU A 14 84.91 -8.06 18.23
C LEU A 14 83.85 -9.16 18.33
N VAL A 15 82.89 -8.97 19.24
CA VAL A 15 81.70 -9.83 19.34
C VAL A 15 80.86 -9.62 18.07
N SER A 16 81.14 -10.46 17.07
CA SER A 16 80.32 -10.60 15.87
C SER A 16 78.98 -11.21 16.26
N SER A 17 78.04 -10.36 16.70
CA SER A 17 76.64 -10.75 16.83
C SER A 17 76.07 -10.94 15.42
N SER A 18 76.18 -12.15 14.90
CA SER A 18 75.49 -12.61 13.69
C SER A 18 73.99 -12.67 13.96
N ASN A 19 73.37 -11.49 14.04
CA ASN A 19 71.93 -11.32 14.05
C ASN A 19 71.37 -11.89 12.75
N VAL A 20 71.02 -13.17 12.79
CA VAL A 20 70.18 -13.83 11.78
C VAL A 20 68.85 -13.10 11.82
N SER A 21 68.73 -12.07 10.97
CA SER A 21 67.53 -11.28 10.80
C SER A 21 66.45 -12.22 10.27
N ARG A 22 65.63 -12.72 11.20
CA ARG A 22 64.51 -13.63 10.94
C ARG A 22 63.49 -12.83 10.14
N ARG A 23 63.68 -12.75 8.81
CA ARG A 23 62.84 -12.00 7.88
C ARG A 23 61.40 -12.40 8.15
N LYS A 24 60.62 -11.47 8.71
CA LYS A 24 59.17 -11.66 8.86
C LYS A 24 58.62 -11.94 7.46
N PRO A 25 57.72 -12.92 7.29
CA PRO A 25 57.19 -13.27 5.98
C PRO A 25 56.54 -12.03 5.37
N ALA A 26 57.03 -11.60 4.21
CA ALA A 26 56.51 -10.41 3.54
C ALA A 26 55.07 -10.66 3.12
N THR A 27 54.15 -9.80 3.59
CA THR A 27 52.73 -9.99 3.32
C THR A 27 52.43 -9.78 1.82
N ASN A 28 51.79 -10.78 1.20
CA ASN A 28 51.47 -10.77 -0.23
C ASN A 28 50.33 -9.78 -0.53
N ALA A 29 50.67 -8.63 -1.10
CA ALA A 29 49.70 -7.57 -1.39
C ALA A 29 48.53 -8.00 -2.31
N PRO A 30 48.77 -8.75 -3.41
CA PRO A 30 47.70 -9.12 -4.34
C PRO A 30 46.58 -9.93 -3.69
N ILE A 31 46.90 -10.74 -2.68
CA ILE A 31 45.90 -11.54 -1.94
C ILE A 31 44.95 -10.62 -1.18
N TRP A 32 45.46 -9.60 -0.48
CA TRP A 32 44.62 -8.67 0.27
C TRP A 32 43.79 -7.76 -0.62
N TYR A 33 44.32 -7.29 -1.75
CA TYR A 33 43.49 -6.61 -2.76
C TYR A 33 42.39 -7.51 -3.29
N PHE A 34 42.72 -8.75 -3.64
CA PHE A 34 41.73 -9.70 -4.13
C PHE A 34 40.63 -9.94 -3.10
N VAL A 35 40.96 -10.13 -1.82
CA VAL A 35 39.99 -10.27 -0.73
C VAL A 35 39.09 -9.04 -0.60
N TYR A 36 39.66 -7.83 -0.46
CA TYR A 36 38.84 -6.63 -0.24
C TYR A 36 37.98 -6.26 -1.46
N ASN A 37 38.51 -6.36 -2.68
CA ASN A 37 37.71 -6.11 -3.89
C ASN A 37 36.63 -7.19 -4.09
N SER A 38 36.92 -8.46 -3.79
CA SER A 38 35.91 -9.53 -3.85
C SER A 38 34.76 -9.27 -2.86
N LEU A 39 35.06 -8.78 -1.65
CA LEU A 39 34.02 -8.40 -0.68
C LEU A 39 33.19 -7.18 -1.14
N ILE A 40 33.84 -6.16 -1.71
CA ILE A 40 33.14 -5.00 -2.32
C ILE A 40 32.20 -5.46 -3.44
N ILE A 41 32.72 -6.27 -4.38
CA ILE A 41 31.96 -6.80 -5.51
C ILE A 41 30.82 -7.71 -5.03
N ALA A 42 31.05 -8.56 -4.03
CA ALA A 42 30.02 -9.42 -3.46
C ALA A 42 28.88 -8.62 -2.81
N LEU A 43 29.17 -7.54 -2.07
CA LEU A 43 28.16 -6.64 -1.52
C LEU A 43 27.36 -5.93 -2.61
N VAL A 44 28.02 -5.44 -3.66
CA VAL A 44 27.37 -4.78 -4.81
C VAL A 44 26.46 -5.75 -5.56
N ILE A 45 26.93 -6.96 -5.86
CA ILE A 45 26.12 -8.02 -6.48
C ILE A 45 24.96 -8.43 -5.58
N SER A 46 25.16 -8.52 -4.27
CA SER A 46 24.09 -8.83 -3.30
C SER A 46 22.99 -7.76 -3.30
N ALA A 47 23.36 -6.48 -3.34
CA ALA A 47 22.40 -5.38 -3.42
C ALA A 47 21.60 -5.39 -4.74
N ILE A 48 22.28 -5.61 -5.88
CA ILE A 48 21.65 -5.69 -7.21
C ILE A 48 20.73 -6.92 -7.32
N THR A 49 21.18 -8.09 -6.85
CA THR A 49 20.37 -9.32 -6.88
C THR A 49 19.18 -9.26 -5.93
N PHE A 50 19.32 -8.65 -4.75
CA PHE A 50 18.19 -8.37 -3.86
C PHE A 50 17.16 -7.45 -4.53
N TRP A 51 17.60 -6.33 -5.14
CA TRP A 51 16.71 -5.45 -5.89
C TRP A 51 15.99 -6.21 -7.01
N PHE A 52 16.72 -6.98 -7.82
CA PHE A 52 16.17 -7.75 -8.93
C PHE A 52 15.16 -8.82 -8.47
N ARG A 53 15.40 -9.47 -7.32
CA ARG A 53 14.41 -10.40 -6.72
C ARG A 53 13.14 -9.67 -6.30
N ALA A 54 13.26 -8.50 -5.67
CA ALA A 54 12.12 -7.69 -5.22
C ALA A 54 11.32 -7.03 -6.37
N THR A 55 11.91 -6.88 -7.58
CA THR A 55 11.18 -6.44 -8.78
C THR A 55 10.42 -7.59 -9.44
N GLN A 56 11.01 -8.78 -9.53
CA GLN A 56 10.39 -9.96 -10.15
C GLN A 56 9.24 -10.54 -9.33
N SER A 57 9.37 -10.56 -8.01
CA SER A 57 8.38 -11.14 -7.10
C SER A 57 8.37 -10.38 -5.77
N PRO A 58 7.19 -10.00 -5.24
CA PRO A 58 7.13 -9.31 -3.95
C PRO A 58 7.62 -10.24 -2.83
N LEU A 59 8.67 -9.84 -2.12
CA LEU A 59 9.20 -10.57 -0.96
C LEU A 59 8.40 -10.15 0.28
N LEU A 60 7.31 -10.86 0.55
CA LEU A 60 6.36 -10.53 1.61
C LEU A 60 6.84 -11.03 2.99
N TYR A 61 6.64 -10.21 4.02
CA TYR A 61 6.81 -10.66 5.41
C TYR A 61 5.62 -11.51 5.89
N SER A 62 5.82 -12.25 7.00
CA SER A 62 4.70 -12.85 7.74
C SER A 62 3.69 -11.78 8.14
N PHE A 63 2.42 -12.16 8.25
CA PHE A 63 1.36 -11.20 8.55
C PHE A 63 1.61 -10.45 9.88
N GLU A 64 1.96 -11.19 10.95
CA GLU A 64 2.26 -10.62 12.28
C GLU A 64 3.37 -9.57 12.26
N PHE A 65 4.49 -9.86 11.59
CA PHE A 65 5.61 -8.91 11.51
C PHE A 65 5.29 -7.71 10.60
N GLY A 66 4.55 -7.95 9.51
CA GLY A 66 4.04 -6.88 8.65
C GLY A 66 3.10 -5.94 9.40
N GLN A 67 2.19 -6.49 10.21
CA GLN A 67 1.28 -5.74 11.07
C GLN A 67 2.06 -4.95 12.13
N TRP A 68 3.01 -5.58 12.82
CA TRP A 68 3.88 -4.90 13.79
C TRP A 68 4.64 -3.71 13.17
N LEU A 69 5.13 -3.84 11.93
CA LEU A 69 5.76 -2.74 11.18
C LEU A 69 4.79 -1.62 10.80
N LEU A 70 3.52 -1.93 10.50
CA LEU A 70 2.48 -0.92 10.24
C LEU A 70 2.11 -0.15 11.50
N ASP A 71 2.08 -0.82 12.64
CA ASP A 71 1.73 -0.25 13.95
C ASP A 71 2.91 0.55 14.55
N HIS A 72 4.16 0.18 14.24
CA HIS A 72 5.38 0.81 14.75
C HIS A 72 6.29 1.40 13.64
N PRO A 73 5.78 2.31 12.77
CA PRO A 73 6.51 2.75 11.59
C PRO A 73 7.83 3.46 11.95
N LYS A 74 7.85 4.25 13.04
CA LYS A 74 9.06 4.92 13.54
C LYS A 74 10.16 3.92 13.91
N THR A 75 9.79 2.87 14.66
CA THR A 75 10.71 1.80 15.08
C THR A 75 11.24 1.03 13.87
N GLY A 76 10.36 0.71 12.92
CA GLY A 76 10.74 0.11 11.64
C GLY A 76 11.79 0.96 10.90
N THR A 77 11.52 2.25 10.68
CA THR A 77 12.47 3.16 10.01
C THR A 77 13.82 3.22 10.74
N ILE A 78 13.83 3.27 12.08
CA ILE A 78 15.08 3.28 12.87
C ILE A 78 15.89 1.99 12.63
N ILE A 79 15.24 0.82 12.69
CA ILE A 79 15.90 -0.48 12.46
C ILE A 79 16.50 -0.55 11.06
N TRP A 80 15.72 -0.23 10.01
CA TRP A 80 16.20 -0.31 8.63
C TRP A 80 17.26 0.75 8.31
N THR A 81 17.19 1.93 8.93
CA THR A 81 18.25 2.96 8.84
C THR A 81 19.54 2.49 9.53
N ALA A 82 19.45 1.84 10.68
CA ALA A 82 20.62 1.26 11.36
C ALA A 82 21.28 0.17 10.51
N CYS A 83 20.50 -0.76 9.95
CA CYS A 83 20.98 -1.77 9.00
C CYS A 83 21.64 -1.15 7.75
N GLY A 84 21.03 -0.11 7.17
CA GLY A 84 21.58 0.61 6.02
C GLY A 84 22.88 1.35 6.34
N THR A 85 22.98 1.91 7.55
CA THR A 85 24.20 2.56 8.07
C THR A 85 25.32 1.54 8.26
N VAL A 86 25.03 0.34 8.80
CA VAL A 86 26.02 -0.74 8.95
C VAL A 86 26.53 -1.21 7.59
N ALA A 87 25.63 -1.43 6.62
CA ALA A 87 26.03 -1.81 5.25
C ALA A 87 26.92 -0.75 4.58
N ALA A 88 26.55 0.53 4.70
CA ALA A 88 27.34 1.65 4.20
C ALA A 88 28.71 1.73 4.89
N ALA A 89 28.75 1.61 6.22
CA ALA A 89 29.99 1.65 6.99
C ALA A 89 30.95 0.50 6.61
N VAL A 90 30.45 -0.72 6.44
CA VAL A 90 31.25 -1.86 5.96
C VAL A 90 31.85 -1.56 4.59
N LEU A 91 31.06 -1.05 3.64
CA LEU A 91 31.56 -0.72 2.30
C LEU A 91 32.64 0.37 2.33
N VAL A 92 32.45 1.42 3.15
CA VAL A 92 33.44 2.49 3.35
C VAL A 92 34.71 1.97 4.03
N VAL A 93 34.61 1.06 5.00
CA VAL A 93 35.78 0.43 5.66
C VAL A 93 36.56 -0.46 4.67
N LEU A 94 35.87 -1.22 3.82
CA LEU A 94 36.51 -2.00 2.76
C LEU A 94 37.23 -1.08 1.76
N LEU A 95 36.59 -0.01 1.29
CA LEU A 95 37.19 0.97 0.39
C LEU A 95 38.42 1.67 1.03
N LYS A 96 38.32 2.05 2.30
CA LYS A 96 39.43 2.60 3.10
C LYS A 96 40.59 1.61 3.24
N SER A 97 40.29 0.31 3.36
CA SER A 97 41.30 -0.75 3.44
C SER A 97 42.07 -0.88 2.13
N VAL A 98 41.37 -0.86 0.98
CA VAL A 98 42.00 -0.84 -0.36
C VAL A 98 42.87 0.42 -0.55
N LEU A 99 42.38 1.59 -0.16
CA LEU A 99 43.14 2.85 -0.18
C LEU A 99 44.41 2.76 0.70
N PHE A 100 44.30 2.20 1.90
CA PHE A 100 45.42 2.05 2.82
C PHE A 100 46.52 1.12 2.29
N LEU A 101 46.14 0.01 1.64
CA LEU A 101 47.08 -0.83 0.91
C LEU A 101 47.79 -0.06 -0.21
N MET A 102 47.03 0.73 -0.99
CA MET A 102 47.55 1.52 -2.12
C MET A 102 48.57 2.56 -1.64
N VAL A 103 48.27 3.27 -0.56
CA VAL A 103 49.18 4.22 0.08
C VAL A 103 50.44 3.53 0.61
N ARG A 104 50.31 2.35 1.25
CA ARG A 104 51.45 1.53 1.69
C ARG A 104 52.37 1.14 0.54
N GLN A 105 51.83 0.62 -0.55
CA GLN A 105 52.66 0.21 -1.70
C GLN A 105 53.27 1.40 -2.44
N SER A 106 52.49 2.47 -2.68
CA SER A 106 52.95 3.65 -3.39
C SER A 106 54.10 4.37 -2.67
N SER A 107 54.26 4.17 -1.37
CA SER A 107 55.40 4.73 -0.62
C SER A 107 56.77 4.24 -1.09
N ARG A 108 56.83 3.04 -1.67
CA ARG A 108 58.08 2.40 -2.14
C ARG A 108 58.73 3.06 -3.34
N VAL A 109 57.93 3.66 -4.23
CA VAL A 109 58.43 4.25 -5.48
C VAL A 109 59.12 5.62 -5.24
N GLY A 110 59.05 6.12 -4.01
CA GLY A 110 59.51 7.45 -3.62
C GLY A 110 58.34 8.42 -3.56
N ALA A 111 58.29 9.21 -2.47
CA ALA A 111 57.21 10.15 -2.22
C ALA A 111 57.68 11.57 -2.50
N THR A 112 56.96 12.31 -3.35
CA THR A 112 57.13 13.76 -3.43
C THR A 112 56.62 14.41 -2.14
N LEU A 113 57.15 15.59 -1.79
CA LEU A 113 56.73 16.32 -0.59
C LEU A 113 55.22 16.63 -0.58
N SER A 114 54.62 16.84 -1.76
CA SER A 114 53.17 16.98 -1.97
C SER A 114 52.37 15.73 -1.60
N THR A 115 52.96 14.54 -1.70
CA THR A 115 52.35 13.24 -1.41
C THR A 115 52.51 12.89 0.07
N ILE A 116 53.66 13.21 0.66
CA ILE A 116 53.92 13.16 2.11
C ILE A 116 52.92 14.05 2.87
N GLU A 117 52.69 15.27 2.37
CA GLU A 117 51.68 16.20 2.91
C GLU A 117 50.26 15.60 2.90
N VAL A 118 49.89 14.95 1.78
CA VAL A 118 48.59 14.27 1.62
C VAL A 118 48.47 13.08 2.58
N TRP A 119 49.52 12.25 2.72
CA TRP A 119 49.50 11.14 3.67
C TRP A 119 49.42 11.62 5.13
N ASN A 120 50.11 12.70 5.48
CA ASN A 120 50.00 13.30 6.82
C ASN A 120 48.61 13.88 7.09
N LYS A 121 47.97 14.51 6.09
CA LYS A 121 46.56 14.93 6.20
C LYS A 121 45.61 13.74 6.37
N CYS A 122 45.77 12.69 5.56
CA CYS A 122 45.00 11.44 5.68
C CYS A 122 45.20 10.73 7.04
N ALA A 123 46.42 10.72 7.57
CA ALA A 123 46.77 10.17 8.88
C ALA A 123 46.01 10.87 10.01
N ASN A 124 46.02 12.21 9.97
CA ASN A 124 45.32 13.07 10.92
C ASN A 124 43.82 13.26 10.63
N GLN A 125 43.26 12.46 9.70
CA GLN A 125 41.85 12.52 9.26
C GLN A 125 41.40 13.91 8.75
N GLN A 126 42.34 14.73 8.28
CA GLN A 126 42.08 16.07 7.78
C GLN A 126 41.57 16.01 6.32
N PRO A 127 40.57 16.84 5.96
CA PRO A 127 40.09 16.89 4.58
C PRO A 127 41.17 17.47 3.65
N LEU A 128 41.33 16.87 2.46
CA LEU A 128 42.30 17.30 1.45
C LEU A 128 41.83 18.51 0.63
N LEU A 129 41.25 19.51 1.30
CA LEU A 129 40.82 20.76 0.70
C LEU A 129 42.02 21.69 0.52
N ASP A 130 42.48 21.81 -0.72
CA ASP A 130 43.52 22.74 -1.15
C ASP A 130 43.06 23.50 -2.41
N VAL A 131 43.05 24.83 -2.32
CA VAL A 131 42.73 25.75 -3.44
C VAL A 131 43.73 25.59 -4.58
N LYS A 132 44.99 25.23 -4.28
CA LYS A 132 46.05 25.01 -5.28
C LYS A 132 45.95 23.66 -5.98
N ARG A 133 45.11 22.73 -5.48
CA ARG A 133 44.90 21.38 -6.05
C ARG A 133 43.41 21.07 -6.16
N PRO A 134 42.65 21.80 -6.98
CA PRO A 134 41.18 21.68 -7.06
C PRO A 134 40.70 20.26 -7.39
N TRP A 135 41.49 19.47 -8.12
CA TRP A 135 41.19 18.07 -8.41
C TRP A 135 41.15 17.17 -7.15
N LEU A 136 42.09 17.34 -6.21
CA LEU A 136 42.10 16.56 -4.95
C LEU A 136 40.95 16.99 -4.03
N SER A 137 40.68 18.30 -3.97
CA SER A 137 39.53 18.87 -3.26
C SER A 137 38.21 18.30 -3.81
N GLY A 138 38.04 18.30 -5.14
CA GLY A 138 36.87 17.75 -5.82
C GLY A 138 36.71 16.24 -5.62
N PHE A 139 37.79 15.46 -5.76
CA PHE A 139 37.76 14.02 -5.49
C PHE A 139 37.36 13.72 -4.03
N THR A 140 37.87 14.50 -3.08
CA THR A 140 37.52 14.36 -1.65
C THR A 140 36.05 14.70 -1.40
N ALA A 141 35.55 15.79 -2.00
CA ALA A 141 34.15 16.17 -1.92
C ALA A 141 33.20 15.12 -2.52
N ILE A 142 33.56 14.51 -3.66
CA ILE A 142 32.77 13.44 -4.28
C ILE A 142 32.77 12.19 -3.39
N ASN A 143 33.91 11.74 -2.88
CA ASN A 143 33.95 10.59 -1.97
C ASN A 143 33.14 10.83 -0.69
N TRP A 144 33.18 12.05 -0.15
CA TRP A 144 32.40 12.42 1.02
C TRP A 144 30.90 12.43 0.72
N PHE A 145 30.48 12.99 -0.41
CA PHE A 145 29.09 12.96 -0.88
C PHE A 145 28.59 11.52 -1.11
N VAL A 146 29.40 10.67 -1.74
CA VAL A 146 29.07 9.24 -1.93
C VAL A 146 28.95 8.54 -0.58
N ALA A 147 29.88 8.74 0.35
CA ALA A 147 29.82 8.13 1.68
C ALA A 147 28.58 8.57 2.49
N LEU A 148 28.17 9.83 2.40
CA LEU A 148 26.96 10.35 3.05
C LEU A 148 25.68 9.77 2.43
N THR A 149 25.61 9.70 1.09
CA THR A 149 24.42 9.22 0.37
C THR A 149 24.27 7.69 0.40
N LEU A 150 25.36 6.95 0.63
CA LEU A 150 25.37 5.49 0.66
C LEU A 150 24.44 4.90 1.74
N THR A 151 24.40 5.51 2.93
CA THR A 151 23.47 5.11 4.01
C THR A 151 22.02 5.23 3.56
N THR A 152 21.65 6.35 2.95
CA THR A 152 20.30 6.58 2.41
C THR A 152 19.99 5.59 1.29
N ALA A 153 20.95 5.31 0.40
CA ALA A 153 20.76 4.38 -0.71
C ALA A 153 20.52 2.93 -0.24
N PHE A 154 21.30 2.44 0.73
CA PHE A 154 21.04 1.14 1.35
C PHE A 154 19.74 1.13 2.16
N THR A 155 19.43 2.19 2.90
CA THR A 155 18.18 2.30 3.67
C THR A 155 16.96 2.24 2.75
N THR A 156 16.94 2.98 1.65
CA THR A 156 15.87 2.95 0.64
C THR A 156 15.74 1.58 -0.04
N LEU A 157 16.85 0.86 -0.22
CA LEU A 157 16.81 -0.51 -0.75
C LEU A 157 16.15 -1.49 0.24
N ILE A 158 16.51 -1.43 1.53
CA ILE A 158 16.11 -2.41 2.56
C ILE A 158 14.95 -1.97 3.46
N THR A 159 14.35 -0.80 3.22
CA THR A 159 13.12 -0.39 3.89
C THR A 159 11.93 -1.06 3.20
N PRO A 160 11.13 -1.87 3.90
CA PRO A 160 9.98 -2.52 3.30
C PRO A 160 8.86 -1.51 3.03
N THR A 161 8.12 -1.77 1.96
CA THR A 161 7.02 -0.94 1.47
C THR A 161 5.68 -1.64 1.69
N ARG A 162 4.60 -0.85 1.57
CA ARG A 162 3.24 -1.39 1.50
C ARG A 162 3.01 -1.90 0.09
N VAL A 163 2.74 -3.20 -0.03
CA VAL A 163 2.52 -3.92 -1.27
C VAL A 163 1.05 -4.32 -1.32
N LEU A 164 0.34 -3.89 -2.37
CA LEU A 164 -0.99 -4.43 -2.66
C LEU A 164 -0.79 -5.78 -3.33
N VAL A 165 -1.28 -6.84 -2.69
CA VAL A 165 -1.20 -8.21 -3.20
C VAL A 165 -2.57 -8.59 -3.73
N SER A 166 -2.61 -8.94 -5.01
CA SER A 166 -3.83 -9.33 -5.73
C SER A 166 -3.80 -10.83 -6.04
N GLU A 167 -4.77 -11.57 -5.51
CA GLU A 167 -5.01 -13.01 -5.76
C GLU A 167 -6.27 -13.18 -6.62
N SER A 168 -6.35 -14.24 -7.42
CA SER A 168 -7.60 -14.61 -8.09
C SER A 168 -8.54 -15.32 -7.11
N LEU A 169 -9.82 -14.93 -7.16
CA LEU A 169 -10.92 -15.65 -6.52
C LEU A 169 -11.65 -16.47 -7.57
N LEU A 170 -11.91 -17.73 -7.24
CA LEU A 170 -12.67 -18.68 -8.05
C LEU A 170 -13.78 -19.28 -7.20
N GLY A 171 -14.99 -19.29 -7.75
CA GLY A 171 -16.15 -19.94 -7.14
C GLY A 171 -17.16 -20.34 -8.21
N ASN A 172 -18.34 -20.73 -7.76
CA ASN A 172 -19.49 -20.91 -8.64
C ASN A 172 -20.75 -20.35 -8.00
N GLU A 173 -21.72 -19.95 -8.81
CA GLU A 173 -23.02 -19.49 -8.33
C GLU A 173 -24.13 -20.23 -9.06
N LEU A 174 -25.38 -19.96 -8.68
CA LEU A 174 -26.55 -20.45 -9.39
C LEU A 174 -26.75 -19.63 -10.66
N ASP A 175 -26.87 -20.32 -11.81
CA ASP A 175 -27.09 -19.67 -13.10
C ASP A 175 -28.56 -19.71 -13.51
N PHE A 176 -29.23 -18.58 -13.40
CA PHE A 176 -30.65 -18.42 -13.77
C PHE A 176 -30.90 -18.53 -15.27
N THR A 177 -29.85 -18.50 -16.11
CA THR A 177 -29.98 -18.66 -17.56
C THR A 177 -29.86 -20.11 -18.02
N SER A 178 -29.37 -21.02 -17.17
CA SER A 178 -28.98 -22.38 -17.59
C SER A 178 -30.18 -23.35 -17.75
N PRO A 179 -30.21 -24.19 -18.81
CA PRO A 179 -31.32 -25.12 -19.08
C PRO A 179 -31.60 -26.11 -17.94
N GLU A 180 -30.58 -26.45 -17.14
CA GLU A 180 -30.70 -27.29 -15.96
C GLU A 180 -31.52 -26.60 -14.86
N PHE A 181 -31.28 -25.32 -14.60
CA PHE A 181 -32.07 -24.53 -13.65
C PHE A 181 -33.54 -24.47 -14.08
N TRP A 182 -33.79 -24.19 -15.37
CA TRP A 182 -35.14 -24.14 -15.94
C TRP A 182 -35.90 -25.46 -15.83
N THR A 183 -35.23 -26.58 -16.12
CA THR A 183 -35.82 -27.94 -16.06
C THR A 183 -36.12 -28.31 -14.61
N TRP A 184 -35.18 -28.02 -13.70
CA TRP A 184 -35.33 -28.21 -12.27
C TRP A 184 -36.50 -27.40 -11.69
N TYR A 185 -36.64 -26.14 -12.09
CA TYR A 185 -37.72 -25.25 -11.63
C TYR A 185 -39.08 -25.71 -12.16
N ASN A 186 -39.16 -26.05 -13.45
CA ASN A 186 -40.38 -26.54 -14.09
C ASN A 186 -40.72 -28.01 -13.78
N THR A 187 -40.17 -28.58 -12.71
CA THR A 187 -40.53 -29.94 -12.26
C THR A 187 -41.83 -29.90 -11.43
N TRP A 188 -42.94 -30.30 -12.03
CA TRP A 188 -44.26 -30.40 -11.38
C TRP A 188 -44.53 -31.80 -10.81
N ASN A 189 -45.15 -31.84 -9.63
CA ASN A 189 -45.68 -33.06 -9.05
C ASN A 189 -47.00 -33.40 -9.76
N ALA A 190 -46.98 -34.42 -10.61
CA ALA A 190 -48.14 -34.84 -11.40
C ALA A 190 -49.39 -35.22 -10.57
N THR A 191 -49.20 -35.63 -9.30
CA THR A 191 -50.30 -36.05 -8.41
C THR A 191 -50.96 -34.88 -7.69
N THR A 192 -50.20 -33.84 -7.33
CA THR A 192 -50.72 -32.68 -6.57
C THR A 192 -50.95 -31.44 -7.43
N GLY A 193 -50.50 -31.43 -8.70
CA GLY A 193 -50.60 -30.27 -9.58
C GLY A 193 -49.79 -29.07 -9.07
N ARG A 194 -48.70 -29.31 -8.32
CA ARG A 194 -47.86 -28.28 -7.69
C ARG A 194 -46.39 -28.47 -8.07
N PRO A 195 -45.57 -27.42 -8.32
CA PRO A 195 -44.12 -27.53 -8.41
C PRO A 195 -43.52 -28.27 -7.21
N VAL A 196 -42.66 -29.27 -7.47
CA VAL A 196 -42.09 -30.17 -6.46
C VAL A 196 -41.23 -29.41 -5.44
N ARG A 197 -40.57 -28.34 -5.87
CA ARG A 197 -39.51 -27.63 -5.13
C ARG A 197 -39.87 -26.17 -4.79
N LYS A 198 -41.18 -25.85 -4.75
CA LYS A 198 -41.69 -24.56 -4.27
C LYS A 198 -42.18 -24.73 -2.83
N VAL A 199 -41.61 -24.00 -1.88
CA VAL A 199 -42.20 -23.87 -0.55
C VAL A 199 -43.48 -23.07 -0.70
N PHE A 200 -44.61 -23.72 -0.41
CA PHE A 200 -45.92 -23.09 -0.44
C PHE A 200 -46.18 -22.36 0.87
N GLY A 201 -46.34 -21.04 0.78
CA GLY A 201 -46.66 -20.17 1.90
C GLY A 201 -45.46 -19.39 2.45
N CYS A 202 -45.78 -18.36 3.22
CA CYS A 202 -44.82 -17.48 3.87
C CYS A 202 -44.30 -18.16 5.13
N THR A 203 -43.18 -18.89 5.04
CA THR A 203 -42.57 -19.58 6.19
C THR A 203 -41.11 -19.17 6.33
N ARG A 204 -40.49 -19.44 7.48
CA ARG A 204 -39.04 -19.29 7.64
C ARG A 204 -38.39 -20.64 7.35
N TYR A 205 -37.54 -20.68 6.33
CA TYR A 205 -36.77 -21.86 5.96
C TYR A 205 -35.38 -21.78 6.60
N THR A 206 -34.88 -22.90 7.11
CA THR A 206 -33.52 -23.00 7.67
C THR A 206 -32.68 -23.92 6.79
N TYR A 207 -31.69 -23.33 6.13
CA TYR A 207 -30.67 -24.06 5.37
C TYR A 207 -29.44 -24.27 6.25
N THR A 208 -28.80 -25.44 6.17
CA THR A 208 -27.55 -25.74 6.88
C THR A 208 -26.58 -26.39 5.91
N SER A 209 -25.36 -25.85 5.85
CA SER A 209 -24.25 -26.37 5.05
C SER A 209 -23.00 -26.52 5.93
N PRO A 210 -21.92 -27.16 5.44
CA PRO A 210 -20.68 -27.29 6.20
C PRO A 210 -20.03 -25.96 6.61
N THR A 211 -20.39 -24.85 5.97
CA THR A 211 -19.84 -23.50 6.21
C THR A 211 -20.73 -22.61 7.08
N GLY A 212 -21.94 -23.06 7.44
CA GLY A 212 -22.83 -22.34 8.35
C GLY A 212 -24.31 -22.71 8.19
N SER A 213 -25.16 -22.09 9.02
CA SER A 213 -26.63 -22.19 8.91
C SER A 213 -27.26 -20.82 8.66
N LEU A 214 -28.38 -20.80 7.94
CA LEU A 214 -29.10 -19.60 7.55
C LEU A 214 -30.61 -19.80 7.70
N THR A 215 -31.27 -18.95 8.48
CA THR A 215 -32.74 -18.92 8.58
C THR A 215 -33.29 -17.69 7.88
N PHE A 216 -34.04 -17.88 6.80
CA PHE A 216 -34.55 -16.80 5.95
C PHE A 216 -36.04 -16.99 5.61
N PRO A 217 -36.81 -15.91 5.36
CA PRO A 217 -38.19 -16.00 4.92
C PRO A 217 -38.30 -16.47 3.47
N THR A 218 -39.21 -17.41 3.17
CA THR A 218 -39.51 -17.86 1.79
C THR A 218 -40.34 -16.85 1.00
N CYS A 219 -40.94 -15.89 1.71
CA CYS A 219 -41.61 -14.72 1.14
C CYS A 219 -41.12 -13.51 1.96
N PRO A 220 -40.02 -12.85 1.54
CA PRO A 220 -39.37 -11.79 2.32
C PRO A 220 -40.32 -10.65 2.62
N ILE A 221 -41.07 -10.22 1.61
CA ILE A 221 -42.04 -9.12 1.61
C ILE A 221 -43.13 -9.31 2.69
N ALA A 222 -43.72 -10.51 2.74
CA ALA A 222 -44.78 -10.80 3.69
C ALA A 222 -44.29 -10.93 5.15
N ASN A 223 -43.00 -11.22 5.34
CA ASN A 223 -42.39 -11.50 6.65
C ASN A 223 -41.51 -10.35 7.18
N ASP A 224 -40.98 -9.50 6.29
CA ASP A 224 -40.15 -8.33 6.56
C ASP A 224 -40.46 -7.19 5.57
N PRO A 225 -41.63 -6.53 5.76
CA PRO A 225 -41.97 -5.25 5.13
C PRO A 225 -40.86 -4.21 5.05
N VAL A 226 -40.18 -4.02 6.18
CA VAL A 226 -39.35 -2.84 6.43
C VAL A 226 -38.04 -2.96 5.65
N ALA A 227 -37.45 -4.15 5.59
CA ALA A 227 -36.25 -4.38 4.80
C ALA A 227 -36.47 -4.08 3.31
N CYS A 228 -37.61 -4.46 2.73
CA CYS A 228 -37.91 -4.22 1.32
C CYS A 228 -38.15 -2.72 1.02
N ILE A 229 -38.90 -2.01 1.86
CA ILE A 229 -39.03 -0.53 1.75
C ILE A 229 -37.64 0.12 1.87
N SER A 230 -36.83 -0.32 2.84
CA SER A 230 -35.49 0.22 3.06
C SER A 230 -34.56 0.00 1.86
N ALA A 231 -34.74 -1.10 1.11
CA ALA A 231 -34.02 -1.35 -0.13
C ALA A 231 -34.33 -0.30 -1.21
N GLY A 232 -35.63 -0.02 -1.42
CA GLY A 232 -36.04 1.03 -2.36
C GLY A 232 -35.57 2.41 -1.94
N VAL A 233 -35.71 2.76 -0.66
CA VAL A 233 -35.26 4.05 -0.13
C VAL A 233 -33.74 4.18 -0.21
N ALA A 234 -32.96 3.14 0.11
CA ALA A 234 -31.50 3.16 0.01
C ALA A 234 -31.03 3.27 -1.46
N ALA A 235 -31.67 2.58 -2.40
CA ALA A 235 -31.38 2.71 -3.83
C ALA A 235 -31.68 4.14 -4.35
N ALA A 236 -32.81 4.72 -3.95
CA ALA A 236 -33.14 6.10 -4.28
C ALA A 236 -32.14 7.10 -3.66
N GLN A 237 -31.80 6.94 -2.38
CA GLN A 237 -30.77 7.75 -1.70
C GLN A 237 -29.41 7.68 -2.41
N GLU A 238 -28.94 6.50 -2.79
CA GLU A 238 -27.68 6.37 -3.56
C GLU A 238 -27.77 7.05 -4.94
N SER A 239 -28.90 6.94 -5.64
CA SER A 239 -29.09 7.62 -6.94
C SER A 239 -29.03 9.15 -6.84
N PHE A 240 -29.39 9.73 -5.68
CA PHE A 240 -29.22 11.15 -5.37
C PHE A 240 -27.90 11.46 -4.63
N GLY A 241 -26.91 10.56 -4.67
CA GLY A 241 -25.55 10.81 -4.20
C GLY A 241 -25.29 10.55 -2.71
N ALA A 242 -26.24 10.01 -1.95
CA ALA A 242 -26.04 9.68 -0.55
C ALA A 242 -24.98 8.59 -0.37
N ARG A 243 -23.87 8.93 0.28
CA ARG A 243 -22.67 8.06 0.37
C ARG A 243 -22.85 6.84 1.27
N ASN A 244 -23.74 6.95 2.27
CA ASN A 244 -23.94 5.95 3.33
C ASN A 244 -25.34 5.30 3.27
N ALA A 245 -26.05 5.44 2.16
CA ALA A 245 -27.28 4.68 1.94
C ALA A 245 -26.94 3.18 1.93
N SER A 246 -27.67 2.37 2.71
CA SER A 246 -27.42 0.93 2.76
C SER A 246 -28.66 0.12 3.11
N VAL A 247 -28.75 -1.08 2.54
CA VAL A 247 -29.78 -2.08 2.83
C VAL A 247 -29.13 -3.34 3.42
N ARG A 248 -29.76 -3.92 4.45
CA ARG A 248 -29.35 -5.20 5.03
C ARG A 248 -30.12 -6.33 4.37
N VAL A 249 -29.40 -7.37 3.94
CA VAL A 249 -29.97 -8.68 3.57
C VAL A 249 -29.39 -9.71 4.52
N ILE A 250 -30.21 -10.15 5.49
CA ILE A 250 -29.80 -11.05 6.58
C ILE A 250 -28.63 -10.44 7.36
N ASP A 251 -27.39 -10.89 7.12
CA ASP A 251 -26.17 -10.41 7.79
C ASP A 251 -25.25 -9.58 6.88
N SER A 252 -25.50 -9.54 5.57
CA SER A 252 -24.73 -8.75 4.62
C SER A 252 -25.36 -7.35 4.42
N LEU A 253 -24.53 -6.32 4.38
CA LEU A 253 -24.93 -4.94 4.13
C LEU A 253 -24.51 -4.52 2.71
N PHE A 254 -25.46 -4.05 1.91
CA PHE A 254 -25.22 -3.49 0.59
C PHE A 254 -25.32 -1.98 0.63
N LYS A 255 -24.42 -1.29 -0.07
CA LYS A 255 -24.48 0.15 -0.34
C LYS A 255 -25.54 0.40 -1.42
N GLY A 256 -26.50 1.27 -1.11
CA GLY A 256 -27.64 1.61 -1.95
C GLY A 256 -28.55 0.41 -2.24
N SER A 257 -28.20 -0.39 -3.25
CA SER A 257 -28.97 -1.54 -3.71
C SER A 257 -28.19 -2.85 -3.74
N THR A 258 -28.90 -3.98 -3.73
CA THR A 258 -28.29 -5.31 -3.78
C THR A 258 -27.85 -5.72 -5.19
N GLY A 259 -28.35 -5.07 -6.25
CA GLY A 259 -28.16 -5.53 -7.64
C GLY A 259 -28.81 -6.88 -7.95
N GLY A 260 -29.61 -7.43 -7.04
CA GLY A 260 -30.16 -8.79 -7.13
C GLY A 260 -29.12 -9.90 -7.09
N VAL A 261 -27.92 -9.65 -6.56
CA VAL A 261 -26.85 -10.64 -6.44
C VAL A 261 -26.97 -11.42 -5.13
N LEU A 262 -26.32 -12.59 -5.06
CA LEU A 262 -26.15 -13.34 -3.81
C LEU A 262 -24.76 -13.00 -3.24
N PRO A 263 -24.63 -12.42 -2.04
CA PRO A 263 -23.31 -12.04 -1.52
C PRO A 263 -22.50 -13.29 -1.15
N LEU A 264 -21.58 -13.67 -2.05
CA LEU A 264 -20.58 -14.73 -1.87
C LEU A 264 -19.23 -14.15 -1.42
N GLY A 265 -18.39 -15.00 -0.82
CA GLY A 265 -17.09 -14.62 -0.27
C GLY A 265 -17.13 -14.17 1.20
N PHE A 266 -16.08 -13.51 1.65
CA PHE A 266 -15.91 -13.10 3.04
C PHE A 266 -16.85 -11.95 3.43
N GLY A 267 -17.53 -12.05 4.58
CA GLY A 267 -18.61 -11.12 4.94
C GLY A 267 -19.91 -11.30 4.13
N GLY A 268 -19.90 -12.20 3.13
CA GLY A 268 -21.10 -12.69 2.47
C GLY A 268 -21.87 -13.67 3.36
N ILE A 269 -22.91 -14.30 2.81
CA ILE A 269 -23.71 -15.28 3.55
C ILE A 269 -22.90 -16.58 3.70
N PRO A 270 -22.47 -16.98 4.92
CA PRO A 270 -21.51 -18.08 5.08
C PRO A 270 -22.03 -19.41 4.57
N ALA A 271 -23.33 -19.66 4.74
CA ALA A 271 -23.99 -20.91 4.33
C ALA A 271 -23.90 -21.20 2.81
N PHE A 272 -23.69 -20.18 1.97
CA PHE A 272 -23.52 -20.33 0.52
C PHE A 272 -22.08 -20.05 0.05
N ASN A 273 -21.14 -19.75 0.95
CA ASN A 273 -19.79 -19.38 0.56
C ASN A 273 -19.00 -20.60 0.06
N ASN A 274 -18.76 -20.62 -1.24
CA ASN A 274 -17.98 -21.62 -1.97
C ASN A 274 -16.76 -21.01 -2.70
N VAL A 275 -16.50 -19.72 -2.47
CA VAL A 275 -15.40 -18.98 -3.09
C VAL A 275 -14.09 -19.41 -2.45
N LYS A 276 -13.10 -19.74 -3.29
CA LYS A 276 -11.76 -20.16 -2.90
C LYS A 276 -10.72 -19.24 -3.53
N PHE A 277 -9.59 -19.09 -2.85
CA PHE A 277 -8.41 -18.48 -3.44
C PHE A 277 -7.79 -19.43 -4.46
N GLY A 278 -7.13 -18.88 -5.49
CA GLY A 278 -6.35 -19.67 -6.44
C GLY A 278 -5.11 -20.31 -5.80
N THR A 279 -4.38 -19.54 -4.98
CA THR A 279 -3.09 -19.97 -4.41
C THR A 279 -2.91 -19.67 -2.93
N TRP A 280 -3.70 -18.77 -2.35
CA TRP A 280 -3.59 -18.36 -0.95
C TRP A 280 -4.05 -19.42 0.07
N ASP A 281 -3.39 -19.45 1.23
CA ASP A 281 -3.83 -20.23 2.38
C ASP A 281 -4.99 -19.53 3.11
N GLN A 282 -6.13 -20.23 3.22
CA GLN A 282 -7.32 -19.76 3.92
C GLN A 282 -7.14 -19.67 5.45
N SER A 283 -6.09 -20.27 6.01
CA SER A 283 -5.82 -20.27 7.47
C SER A 283 -5.45 -18.90 8.04
N THR A 284 -4.91 -18.01 7.20
CA THR A 284 -4.43 -16.70 7.65
C THR A 284 -5.53 -15.65 7.46
N GLU A 285 -6.18 -15.26 8.54
CA GLU A 285 -7.12 -14.14 8.54
C GLU A 285 -6.39 -12.80 8.36
N TYR A 286 -6.90 -11.96 7.45
CA TYR A 286 -6.42 -10.59 7.27
C TYR A 286 -7.54 -9.63 7.67
N PRO A 287 -7.30 -8.64 8.55
CA PRO A 287 -8.34 -7.72 9.04
C PRO A 287 -8.72 -6.65 8.00
N GLN A 288 -7.86 -6.41 7.00
CA GLN A 288 -8.07 -5.41 5.96
C GLN A 288 -7.84 -6.01 4.57
N TYR A 289 -8.95 -6.30 3.89
CA TYR A 289 -8.98 -6.70 2.48
C TYR A 289 -10.15 -6.04 1.75
N ASN A 290 -10.00 -5.94 0.44
CA ASN A 290 -11.08 -5.65 -0.49
C ASN A 290 -11.15 -6.80 -1.48
N TYR A 291 -12.33 -7.18 -1.96
CA TYR A 291 -12.42 -8.11 -3.08
C TYR A 291 -13.51 -7.71 -4.06
N SER A 292 -13.41 -8.24 -5.28
CA SER A 292 -14.43 -8.11 -6.31
C SER A 292 -14.73 -9.48 -6.91
N LEU A 293 -16.00 -9.79 -7.14
CA LEU A 293 -16.48 -11.00 -7.81
C LEU A 293 -17.41 -10.59 -8.96
N THR A 294 -17.30 -11.24 -10.10
CA THR A 294 -18.29 -11.12 -11.19
C THR A 294 -19.42 -12.11 -10.93
N GLN A 295 -20.63 -11.61 -10.67
CA GLN A 295 -21.81 -12.40 -10.30
C GLN A 295 -23.02 -12.04 -11.17
N GLN A 296 -23.94 -12.99 -11.32
CA GLN A 296 -25.23 -12.75 -11.93
C GLN A 296 -26.18 -12.08 -10.92
N GLY A 297 -26.82 -11.01 -11.36
CA GLY A 297 -27.83 -10.27 -10.62
C GLY A 297 -29.20 -10.35 -11.28
N LEU A 298 -30.20 -9.83 -10.58
CA LEU A 298 -31.53 -9.59 -11.12
C LEU A 298 -31.90 -8.13 -10.84
N SER A 299 -32.21 -7.38 -11.89
CA SER A 299 -32.62 -5.98 -11.82
C SER A 299 -33.89 -5.77 -12.65
N ALA A 300 -34.29 -4.51 -12.82
CA ALA A 300 -35.31 -4.10 -13.78
C ALA A 300 -34.92 -2.80 -14.47
N ASP A 301 -35.21 -2.77 -15.77
CA ASP A 301 -35.31 -1.53 -16.51
C ASP A 301 -36.67 -0.90 -16.19
N ILE A 302 -36.60 0.24 -15.50
CA ILE A 302 -37.75 0.98 -15.00
C ILE A 302 -37.66 2.39 -15.55
N SER A 303 -38.77 2.86 -16.11
CA SER A 303 -38.96 4.24 -16.51
C SER A 303 -40.33 4.73 -16.04
N CYS A 304 -40.35 5.79 -15.25
CA CYS A 304 -41.54 6.43 -14.71
C CYS A 304 -41.73 7.81 -15.33
N HIS A 305 -42.97 8.14 -15.68
CA HIS A 305 -43.34 9.46 -16.14
C HIS A 305 -44.63 9.91 -15.45
N GLU A 306 -44.75 11.21 -15.26
CA GLU A 306 -45.97 11.84 -14.77
C GLU A 306 -47.04 11.75 -15.87
N THR A 307 -48.24 11.32 -15.51
CA THR A 307 -49.38 11.27 -16.42
C THR A 307 -50.48 12.20 -15.92
N PRO A 308 -51.22 12.91 -16.81
CA PRO A 308 -52.35 13.72 -16.37
C PRO A 308 -53.46 12.82 -15.82
N ASP A 309 -53.74 11.72 -16.52
CA ASP A 309 -54.76 10.75 -16.18
C ASP A 309 -54.17 9.48 -15.54
N THR A 310 -55.02 8.72 -14.88
CA THR A 310 -54.70 7.39 -14.33
C THR A 310 -55.84 6.43 -14.64
N PRO A 311 -55.56 5.15 -15.00
CA PRO A 311 -56.60 4.14 -15.19
C PRO A 311 -57.20 3.64 -13.87
N ILE A 312 -56.63 4.04 -12.71
CA ILE A 312 -57.13 3.66 -11.39
C ILE A 312 -58.37 4.49 -11.06
N GLN A 313 -59.52 3.82 -11.06
CA GLN A 313 -60.79 4.35 -10.56
C GLN A 313 -60.93 4.08 -9.05
N THR A 314 -61.67 4.94 -8.36
CA THR A 314 -61.85 4.87 -6.90
C THR A 314 -63.33 4.94 -6.53
N ASP A 315 -63.82 3.97 -5.77
CA ASP A 315 -65.18 3.98 -5.22
C ASP A 315 -65.17 3.89 -3.68
N VAL A 316 -65.95 4.72 -3.00
CA VAL A 316 -65.97 4.83 -1.54
C VAL A 316 -67.13 4.04 -0.97
N LEU A 317 -66.91 2.74 -0.76
CA LEU A 317 -67.93 1.78 -0.31
C LEU A 317 -68.49 2.11 1.09
N GLN A 318 -67.66 2.55 2.03
CA GLN A 318 -68.08 2.84 3.39
C GLN A 318 -67.21 3.92 4.05
N THR A 319 -67.79 4.69 4.98
CA THR A 319 -67.03 5.55 5.90
C THR A 319 -67.34 5.15 7.34
N MET A 320 -66.29 4.91 8.13
CA MET A 320 -66.35 4.44 9.52
C MET A 320 -65.73 5.49 10.44
N ASN A 321 -66.42 5.84 11.53
CA ASN A 321 -65.87 6.72 12.56
C ASN A 321 -64.99 5.91 13.51
N VAL A 322 -63.75 6.34 13.77
CA VAL A 322 -62.82 5.64 14.67
C VAL A 322 -62.97 6.20 16.09
N THR A 323 -63.73 5.50 16.93
CA THR A 323 -64.13 5.96 18.28
C THR A 323 -62.98 6.13 19.28
N ASN A 324 -61.82 5.51 19.05
CA ASN A 324 -60.64 5.59 19.91
C ASN A 324 -59.46 6.38 19.31
N SER A 325 -59.70 7.15 18.24
CA SER A 325 -58.69 8.08 17.71
C SER A 325 -58.65 9.35 18.55
N ALA A 326 -57.49 9.72 19.10
CA ALA A 326 -57.30 10.97 19.85
C ALA A 326 -57.60 12.25 19.06
N ALA A 327 -57.76 12.15 17.74
CA ALA A 327 -58.12 13.24 16.83
C ALA A 327 -59.51 13.05 16.16
N GLY A 328 -60.33 12.09 16.61
CA GLY A 328 -61.67 11.85 16.05
C GLY A 328 -61.67 11.40 14.58
N GLY A 329 -60.64 10.64 14.16
CA GLY A 329 -60.45 10.24 12.77
C GLY A 329 -61.60 9.39 12.20
N LYS A 330 -61.78 9.47 10.87
CA LYS A 330 -62.59 8.51 10.11
C LYS A 330 -61.68 7.68 9.21
N MET A 331 -62.04 6.42 9.03
CA MET A 331 -61.49 5.53 8.01
C MET A 331 -62.52 5.37 6.89
N GLN A 332 -62.07 5.11 5.67
CA GLN A 332 -62.93 4.80 4.55
C GLN A 332 -62.58 3.41 4.01
N LEU A 333 -63.59 2.59 3.74
CA LEU A 333 -63.43 1.40 2.91
C LEU A 333 -63.54 1.87 1.46
N VAL A 334 -62.42 1.85 0.74
CA VAL A 334 -62.33 2.33 -0.65
C VAL A 334 -61.91 1.18 -1.55
N ASN A 335 -62.63 1.02 -2.66
CA ASN A 335 -62.28 0.11 -3.72
C ASN A 335 -61.48 0.84 -4.79
N PHE A 336 -60.24 0.42 -5.00
CA PHE A 336 -59.38 0.87 -6.09
C PHE A 336 -59.44 -0.18 -7.19
N PHE A 337 -59.81 0.20 -8.41
CA PHE A 337 -59.92 -0.74 -9.51
C PHE A 337 -59.41 -0.17 -10.83
N ILE A 338 -58.86 -1.04 -11.67
CA ILE A 338 -58.56 -0.79 -13.07
C ILE A 338 -59.48 -1.68 -13.90
N GLU A 339 -60.12 -1.09 -14.89
CA GLU A 339 -60.89 -1.77 -15.93
C GLU A 339 -60.37 -1.32 -17.30
N ASN A 340 -59.32 -2.00 -17.78
CA ASN A 340 -58.73 -1.84 -19.11
C ASN A 340 -58.82 -3.17 -19.88
N ASP A 341 -58.85 -3.12 -21.22
CA ASP A 341 -58.99 -4.29 -22.11
C ASP A 341 -58.05 -5.48 -21.81
N TYR A 342 -56.87 -5.20 -21.26
CA TYR A 342 -55.82 -6.16 -20.92
C TYR A 342 -55.57 -6.31 -19.41
N CYS A 343 -56.26 -5.54 -18.56
CA CYS A 343 -56.03 -5.51 -17.12
C CYS A 343 -57.33 -5.24 -16.36
N TYR A 344 -57.78 -6.25 -15.61
CA TYR A 344 -58.79 -6.08 -14.57
C TYR A 344 -58.14 -6.35 -13.22
N SER A 345 -58.16 -5.35 -12.33
CA SER A 345 -57.68 -5.45 -10.96
C SER A 345 -58.64 -4.70 -10.07
N SER A 346 -59.03 -5.27 -8.94
CA SER A 346 -59.92 -4.63 -7.98
C SER A 346 -59.45 -4.98 -6.57
N GLN A 347 -59.17 -3.96 -5.77
CA GLN A 347 -58.67 -4.11 -4.41
C GLN A 347 -59.38 -3.15 -3.47
N THR A 348 -59.97 -3.69 -2.41
CA THR A 348 -60.66 -2.90 -1.39
C THR A 348 -59.77 -2.76 -0.15
N TRP A 349 -59.44 -1.52 0.24
CA TRP A 349 -58.63 -1.24 1.42
C TRP A 349 -59.36 -0.34 2.43
N VAL A 350 -58.95 -0.45 3.69
CA VAL A 350 -59.34 0.51 4.74
C VAL A 350 -58.28 1.61 4.77
N VAL A 351 -58.63 2.79 4.29
CA VAL A 351 -57.71 3.94 4.19
C VAL A 351 -58.03 5.01 5.25
N PRO A 352 -57.02 5.66 5.84
CA PRO A 352 -57.25 6.81 6.71
C PRO A 352 -57.67 8.03 5.89
N LEU A 353 -58.43 8.95 6.49
CA LEU A 353 -58.72 10.27 5.88
C LEU A 353 -57.47 11.11 5.54
N LEU A 354 -56.31 10.76 6.12
CA LEU A 354 -55.01 11.33 5.79
C LEU A 354 -54.57 11.01 4.34
N GLY A 355 -55.19 10.03 3.69
CA GLY A 355 -54.94 9.71 2.29
C GLY A 355 -53.92 8.62 2.05
N ILE A 356 -53.80 8.24 0.79
CA ILE A 356 -52.96 7.15 0.30
C ILE A 356 -52.52 7.44 -1.12
N VAL A 357 -51.43 6.82 -1.58
CA VAL A 357 -51.18 6.65 -3.02
C VAL A 357 -51.61 5.24 -3.38
N ALA A 358 -52.64 5.12 -4.21
CA ALA A 358 -53.17 3.85 -4.67
C ALA A 358 -52.34 3.33 -5.85
N PRO A 359 -51.67 2.19 -5.73
CA PRO A 359 -50.95 1.59 -6.84
C PRO A 359 -51.76 0.47 -7.50
N ALA A 360 -51.48 0.20 -8.75
CA ALA A 360 -51.97 -0.98 -9.44
C ALA A 360 -50.93 -1.47 -10.47
N LEU A 361 -50.79 -2.79 -10.59
CA LEU A 361 -49.90 -3.42 -11.56
C LEU A 361 -50.72 -4.10 -12.67
N CYS A 362 -50.37 -3.81 -13.91
CA CYS A 362 -50.95 -4.41 -15.11
C CYS A 362 -49.85 -5.05 -15.96
N GLN A 363 -50.21 -6.08 -16.73
CA GLN A 363 -49.34 -6.66 -17.76
C GLN A 363 -50.00 -6.51 -19.14
N PRO A 364 -49.66 -5.50 -19.93
CA PRO A 364 -50.31 -5.20 -21.21
C PRO A 364 -50.27 -6.35 -22.22
N ASN A 365 -49.23 -7.19 -22.14
CA ASN A 365 -49.06 -8.32 -23.02
C ASN A 365 -48.48 -9.51 -22.25
N LYS A 366 -49.27 -10.57 -22.06
CA LYS A 366 -48.85 -11.82 -21.38
C LYS A 366 -47.65 -12.52 -22.04
N LYS A 367 -47.28 -12.16 -23.28
CA LYS A 367 -46.11 -12.68 -23.99
C LYS A 367 -44.84 -11.85 -23.79
N VAL A 368 -44.96 -10.62 -23.25
CA VAL A 368 -43.83 -9.72 -22.98
C VAL A 368 -43.68 -9.58 -21.48
N LYS A 369 -42.46 -9.68 -20.97
CA LYS A 369 -42.15 -9.57 -19.53
C LYS A 369 -42.03 -8.10 -19.13
N LYS A 370 -43.05 -7.33 -19.46
CA LYS A 370 -43.15 -5.89 -19.27
C LYS A 370 -44.46 -5.58 -18.58
N TYR A 371 -44.37 -4.85 -17.47
CA TYR A 371 -45.49 -4.44 -16.64
C TYR A 371 -45.63 -2.93 -16.68
N GLU A 372 -46.86 -2.48 -16.47
CA GLU A 372 -47.18 -1.08 -16.22
C GLU A 372 -47.67 -0.97 -14.79
N PHE A 373 -46.97 -0.16 -14.02
CA PHE A 373 -47.23 0.11 -12.62
C PHE A 373 -47.74 1.54 -12.49
N TYR A 374 -49.02 1.66 -12.15
CA TYR A 374 -49.74 2.90 -12.02
C TYR A 374 -49.75 3.34 -10.56
N LEU A 375 -49.58 4.64 -10.30
CA LEU A 375 -49.66 5.26 -8.97
C LEU A 375 -50.61 6.46 -9.03
N ALA A 376 -51.71 6.37 -8.29
CA ALA A 376 -52.78 7.37 -8.21
C ALA A 376 -52.87 7.95 -6.78
N PRO A 377 -52.41 9.19 -6.53
CA PRO A 377 -52.58 9.84 -5.23
C PRO A 377 -54.06 10.12 -4.89
N PHE A 378 -54.43 9.93 -3.62
CA PHE A 378 -55.80 10.10 -3.10
C PHE A 378 -55.80 10.90 -1.79
N ARG A 379 -56.81 11.76 -1.61
CA ARG A 379 -56.98 12.70 -0.47
C ARG A 379 -55.77 13.61 -0.29
N GLN A 380 -55.08 13.63 0.86
CA GLN A 380 -54.03 14.63 1.12
C GLN A 380 -52.86 14.52 0.15
N TYR A 381 -52.63 13.34 -0.45
CA TYR A 381 -51.62 13.14 -1.49
C TYR A 381 -52.00 13.70 -2.86
N SER A 382 -53.20 14.24 -3.08
CA SER A 382 -53.67 14.73 -4.41
C SER A 382 -52.89 15.94 -4.97
N HIS A 383 -51.87 16.42 -4.25
CA HIS A 383 -50.90 17.41 -4.73
C HIS A 383 -49.72 16.76 -5.47
N LEU A 384 -49.54 15.45 -5.34
CA LEU A 384 -48.59 14.66 -6.13
C LEU A 384 -49.17 14.39 -7.53
N PRO A 385 -48.33 14.22 -8.57
CA PRO A 385 -48.78 13.79 -9.88
C PRO A 385 -49.22 12.32 -9.87
N ASN A 386 -50.13 11.94 -10.78
CA ASN A 386 -50.27 10.53 -11.15
C ASN A 386 -48.98 10.10 -11.87
N MET A 387 -48.58 8.84 -11.71
CA MET A 387 -47.41 8.30 -12.42
C MET A 387 -47.72 6.97 -13.06
N THR A 388 -47.10 6.76 -14.22
CA THR A 388 -47.06 5.49 -14.92
C THR A 388 -45.61 5.04 -15.06
N CYS A 389 -45.28 3.90 -14.45
CA CYS A 389 -43.97 3.28 -14.48
C CYS A 389 -43.98 2.02 -15.33
N SER A 390 -43.20 2.00 -16.41
CA SER A 390 -42.90 0.79 -17.16
C SER A 390 -41.83 -0.01 -16.42
N ILE A 391 -42.05 -1.30 -16.16
CA ILE A 391 -41.12 -2.21 -15.47
C ILE A 391 -40.84 -3.42 -16.35
N GLU A 392 -39.59 -3.60 -16.78
CA GLU A 392 -39.11 -4.75 -17.53
C GLU A 392 -37.97 -5.43 -16.73
N PRO A 393 -38.22 -6.57 -16.05
CA PRO A 393 -37.17 -7.26 -15.31
C PRO A 393 -36.08 -7.79 -16.25
N VAL A 394 -34.82 -7.73 -15.82
CA VAL A 394 -33.63 -8.10 -16.60
C VAL A 394 -32.64 -8.88 -15.72
N ILE A 395 -32.03 -9.94 -16.27
CA ILE A 395 -30.90 -10.59 -15.59
C ILE A 395 -29.65 -9.80 -15.94
N THR A 396 -28.86 -9.43 -14.93
CA THR A 396 -27.64 -8.65 -15.12
C THR A 396 -26.41 -9.47 -14.79
N LYS A 397 -25.26 -9.00 -15.25
CA LYS A 397 -23.95 -9.43 -14.78
C LYS A 397 -23.33 -8.24 -14.07
N ASN A 398 -23.03 -8.42 -12.79
CA ASN A 398 -22.60 -7.37 -11.89
C ASN A 398 -21.17 -7.63 -11.43
N LEU A 399 -20.38 -6.57 -11.32
CA LEU A 399 -19.18 -6.57 -10.51
C LEU A 399 -19.60 -6.25 -9.08
N VAL A 400 -19.51 -7.25 -8.20
CA VAL A 400 -19.82 -7.13 -6.78
C VAL A 400 -18.52 -6.94 -6.03
N SER A 401 -18.34 -5.78 -5.43
CA SER A 401 -17.17 -5.45 -4.61
C SER A 401 -17.52 -5.43 -3.13
N TYR A 402 -16.58 -5.83 -2.28
CA TYR A 402 -16.69 -5.74 -0.83
C TYR A 402 -15.44 -5.03 -0.28
N SER A 403 -15.63 -4.17 0.71
CA SER A 403 -14.52 -3.55 1.44
C SER A 403 -14.70 -3.72 2.94
N THR A 404 -13.69 -4.31 3.59
CA THR A 404 -13.61 -4.36 5.06
C THR A 404 -13.61 -2.99 5.73
N SER A 405 -13.14 -1.95 5.04
CA SER A 405 -13.09 -0.58 5.59
C SER A 405 -14.45 0.08 5.75
N THR A 406 -15.43 -0.31 4.93
CA THR A 406 -16.82 0.16 5.01
C THR A 406 -17.76 -0.88 5.61
N GLY A 407 -17.40 -2.17 5.52
CA GLY A 407 -18.28 -3.30 5.82
C GLY A 407 -19.40 -3.50 4.79
N LEU A 408 -19.33 -2.82 3.64
CA LEU A 408 -20.40 -2.80 2.64
C LEU A 408 -20.02 -3.56 1.36
N PHE A 409 -21.00 -4.27 0.80
CA PHE A 409 -21.04 -4.69 -0.58
C PHE A 409 -21.47 -3.53 -1.48
N ALA A 410 -20.87 -3.39 -2.67
CA ALA A 410 -21.34 -2.48 -3.71
C ALA A 410 -21.43 -3.26 -5.03
N SER A 411 -22.59 -3.20 -5.68
CA SER A 411 -22.88 -3.93 -6.92
C SER A 411 -22.98 -2.95 -8.09
N THR A 412 -22.18 -3.15 -9.14
CA THR A 412 -22.24 -2.34 -10.36
C THR A 412 -22.55 -3.22 -11.57
N ILE A 413 -23.62 -2.91 -12.30
CA ILE A 413 -24.03 -3.63 -13.51
C ILE A 413 -22.96 -3.43 -14.61
N MET A 414 -22.40 -4.55 -15.09
CA MET A 414 -21.46 -4.58 -16.23
C MET A 414 -22.18 -4.87 -17.55
N GLU A 415 -23.16 -5.77 -17.52
CA GLU A 415 -23.83 -6.31 -18.70
C GLU A 415 -25.31 -6.59 -18.35
N ARG A 416 -26.20 -6.43 -19.34
CA ARG A 416 -27.63 -6.75 -19.23
C ARG A 416 -27.97 -7.84 -20.24
N MET A 417 -28.52 -8.95 -19.77
CA MET A 417 -29.03 -10.00 -20.62
C MET A 417 -30.51 -9.72 -20.93
N GLY A 418 -30.87 -9.81 -22.22
CA GLY A 418 -32.19 -9.35 -22.70
C GLY A 418 -33.37 -10.07 -22.03
N SER A 419 -34.52 -9.40 -21.95
CA SER A 419 -35.72 -9.87 -21.22
C SER A 419 -36.27 -11.22 -21.69
N SER A 420 -35.93 -11.67 -22.90
CA SER A 420 -36.19 -13.05 -23.35
C SER A 420 -35.59 -14.10 -22.41
N SER A 421 -34.42 -13.84 -21.82
CA SER A 421 -33.69 -14.72 -20.89
C SER A 421 -34.24 -14.75 -19.46
N VAL A 422 -35.11 -13.82 -19.08
CA VAL A 422 -35.61 -13.66 -17.70
C VAL A 422 -36.74 -14.64 -17.40
N PRO A 423 -36.79 -15.34 -16.26
CA PRO A 423 -37.92 -16.22 -15.97
C PRO A 423 -39.27 -15.52 -15.98
N ASN A 424 -40.30 -16.17 -16.54
CA ASN A 424 -41.69 -15.73 -16.37
C ASN A 424 -42.02 -15.63 -14.88
N GLU A 425 -41.42 -16.48 -14.07
CA GLU A 425 -41.69 -16.65 -12.66
C GLU A 425 -40.90 -15.68 -11.80
N THR A 426 -39.81 -15.14 -12.33
CA THR A 426 -39.16 -13.93 -11.82
C THR A 426 -40.04 -12.73 -12.09
N ALA A 427 -40.64 -12.67 -13.27
CA ALA A 427 -41.61 -11.64 -13.63
C ALA A 427 -42.90 -11.75 -12.77
N ASP A 428 -43.38 -12.96 -12.49
CA ASP A 428 -44.49 -13.24 -11.56
C ASP A 428 -44.11 -12.97 -10.10
N ALA A 429 -42.86 -13.23 -9.69
CA ALA A 429 -42.38 -12.90 -8.35
C ALA A 429 -42.29 -11.38 -8.16
N VAL A 430 -41.82 -10.64 -9.15
CA VAL A 430 -41.87 -9.17 -9.19
C VAL A 430 -43.33 -8.67 -9.20
N SER A 431 -44.23 -9.34 -9.92
CA SER A 431 -45.65 -9.01 -9.94
C SER A 431 -46.33 -9.22 -8.57
N ALA A 432 -46.12 -10.39 -7.96
CA ALA A 432 -46.58 -10.72 -6.62
C ALA A 432 -45.95 -9.81 -5.55
N LEU A 433 -44.67 -9.46 -5.74
CA LEU A 433 -43.95 -8.49 -4.91
C LEU A 433 -44.69 -7.17 -4.88
N PHE A 434 -45.02 -6.60 -6.04
CA PHE A 434 -45.74 -5.34 -6.07
C PHE A 434 -47.13 -5.53 -5.45
N MET A 435 -47.92 -6.53 -5.87
CA MET A 435 -49.26 -6.79 -5.31
C MET A 435 -49.31 -6.88 -3.77
N ILE A 436 -48.30 -7.48 -3.13
CA ILE A 436 -48.21 -7.56 -1.65
C ILE A 436 -47.66 -6.26 -1.05
N SER A 437 -46.62 -5.67 -1.63
CA SER A 437 -46.01 -4.40 -1.16
C SER A 437 -47.02 -3.26 -1.13
N ILE A 438 -47.83 -3.17 -2.18
CA ILE A 438 -48.91 -2.21 -2.38
C ILE A 438 -49.91 -2.23 -1.23
N THR A 439 -50.44 -3.42 -0.93
CA THR A 439 -51.49 -3.64 0.08
C THR A 439 -50.97 -3.48 1.51
N SER A 440 -49.68 -3.76 1.73
CA SER A 440 -49.09 -3.83 3.06
C SER A 440 -48.44 -2.52 3.51
N TRP A 441 -47.89 -1.71 2.58
CA TRP A 441 -46.97 -0.60 2.93
C TRP A 441 -47.44 0.77 2.42
N GLY A 442 -48.27 0.81 1.37
CA GLY A 442 -48.96 2.00 0.87
C GLY A 442 -48.14 3.30 0.93
N SER A 443 -48.66 4.29 1.67
CA SER A 443 -48.07 5.61 1.83
C SER A 443 -46.65 5.61 2.40
N GLY A 444 -46.23 4.60 3.17
CA GLY A 444 -44.94 4.62 3.88
C GLY A 444 -43.71 4.64 2.96
N LEU A 445 -43.77 3.98 1.79
CA LEU A 445 -42.73 4.10 0.77
C LEU A 445 -42.71 5.51 0.19
N ILE A 446 -43.89 6.05 -0.15
CA ILE A 446 -44.00 7.39 -0.75
C ILE A 446 -43.57 8.49 0.22
N GLU A 447 -43.99 8.44 1.48
CA GLU A 447 -43.56 9.32 2.57
C GLU A 447 -42.04 9.28 2.74
N SER A 448 -41.44 8.08 2.68
CA SER A 448 -39.99 7.93 2.72
C SER A 448 -39.30 8.59 1.51
N LEU A 449 -39.84 8.43 0.30
CA LEU A 449 -39.30 9.08 -0.91
C LEU A 449 -39.50 10.60 -0.90
N LEU A 450 -40.64 11.10 -0.40
CA LEU A 450 -40.89 12.52 -0.21
C LEU A 450 -39.96 13.13 0.84
N SER A 451 -39.57 12.37 1.88
CA SER A 451 -38.58 12.83 2.85
C SER A 451 -37.22 13.10 2.20
N LEU A 452 -36.86 12.38 1.12
CA LEU A 452 -35.61 12.61 0.38
C LEU A 452 -35.54 14.01 -0.25
N ASN A 453 -36.69 14.59 -0.62
CA ASN A 453 -36.78 15.98 -1.10
C ASN A 453 -36.36 16.98 -0.01
N THR A 454 -36.60 16.65 1.27
CA THR A 454 -36.23 17.50 2.41
C THR A 454 -34.84 17.21 2.98
N THR A 455 -34.28 16.02 2.74
CA THR A 455 -32.94 15.61 3.22
C THR A 455 -31.86 15.64 2.15
N GLY A 456 -32.19 16.03 0.92
CA GLY A 456 -31.23 16.15 -0.19
C GLY A 456 -30.10 17.14 0.14
N ASP A 457 -28.97 16.98 -0.54
CA ASP A 457 -27.73 17.75 -0.38
C ASP A 457 -27.80 19.24 -0.78
N GLY A 458 -29.01 19.77 -0.97
CA GLY A 458 -29.26 21.13 -1.45
C GLY A 458 -29.03 21.32 -2.96
N SER A 459 -28.68 20.27 -3.72
CA SER A 459 -28.39 20.37 -5.16
C SER A 459 -29.59 20.71 -6.04
N GLY A 460 -30.82 20.62 -5.51
CA GLY A 460 -32.06 20.90 -6.26
C GLY A 460 -32.44 19.83 -7.30
N ASN A 461 -31.67 18.75 -7.43
CA ASN A 461 -31.84 17.71 -8.46
C ASN A 461 -32.85 16.60 -8.09
N PHE A 462 -33.71 16.81 -7.08
CA PHE A 462 -34.73 15.82 -6.73
C PHE A 462 -35.83 15.78 -7.81
N SER A 463 -35.99 14.62 -8.43
CA SER A 463 -37.09 14.31 -9.34
C SER A 463 -37.91 13.17 -8.75
N TYR A 464 -39.20 13.41 -8.50
CA TYR A 464 -40.08 12.41 -7.90
C TYR A 464 -40.22 11.14 -8.77
N PRO A 465 -40.41 11.24 -10.11
CA PRO A 465 -40.31 10.08 -11.00
C PRO A 465 -38.97 9.32 -10.87
N ALA A 466 -37.82 10.00 -10.84
CA ALA A 466 -36.52 9.35 -10.71
C ALA A 466 -36.32 8.66 -9.35
N ALA A 467 -36.83 9.26 -8.27
CA ALA A 467 -36.83 8.66 -6.94
C ALA A 467 -37.63 7.34 -6.93
N VAL A 468 -38.77 7.33 -7.63
CA VAL A 468 -39.64 6.16 -7.76
C VAL A 468 -39.00 5.10 -8.67
N GLU A 469 -38.39 5.47 -9.80
CA GLU A 469 -37.62 4.55 -10.64
C GLU A 469 -36.53 3.82 -9.85
N ALA A 470 -35.71 4.58 -9.11
CA ALA A 470 -34.63 4.03 -8.31
C ALA A 470 -35.17 3.14 -7.16
N ALA A 471 -36.26 3.55 -6.51
CA ALA A 471 -36.86 2.78 -5.43
C ALA A 471 -37.49 1.47 -5.90
N LEU A 472 -38.26 1.49 -6.99
CA LEU A 472 -38.84 0.29 -7.60
C LEU A 472 -37.72 -0.66 -8.07
N ARG A 473 -36.60 -0.14 -8.57
CA ARG A 473 -35.43 -0.95 -8.97
C ARG A 473 -34.78 -1.61 -7.75
N GLY A 474 -34.55 -0.86 -6.68
CA GLY A 474 -33.98 -1.39 -5.42
C GLY A 474 -34.86 -2.46 -4.77
N ILE A 475 -36.19 -2.30 -4.85
CA ILE A 475 -37.18 -3.28 -4.41
C ILE A 475 -37.09 -4.58 -5.23
N VAL A 476 -37.04 -4.49 -6.57
CA VAL A 476 -36.87 -5.67 -7.46
C VAL A 476 -35.53 -6.37 -7.22
N GLU A 477 -34.46 -5.61 -7.06
CA GLU A 477 -33.12 -6.14 -6.77
C GLU A 477 -33.08 -6.85 -5.41
N TYR A 478 -33.69 -6.28 -4.36
CA TYR A 478 -33.78 -6.92 -3.05
C TYR A 478 -34.49 -8.27 -3.11
N GLU A 479 -35.62 -8.38 -3.81
CA GLU A 479 -36.31 -9.65 -3.99
C GLU A 479 -35.51 -10.61 -4.89
N GLY A 480 -34.82 -10.11 -5.90
CA GLY A 480 -33.87 -10.89 -6.71
C GLY A 480 -32.80 -11.58 -5.87
N THR A 481 -32.20 -10.87 -4.91
CA THR A 481 -31.26 -11.44 -3.94
C THR A 481 -31.92 -12.53 -3.09
N ASN A 482 -33.14 -12.29 -2.60
CA ASN A 482 -33.85 -13.28 -1.78
C ASN A 482 -34.29 -14.52 -2.58
N LEU A 483 -34.68 -14.37 -3.84
CA LEU A 483 -34.92 -15.49 -4.76
C LEU A 483 -33.64 -16.30 -4.99
N ARG A 484 -32.47 -15.65 -5.16
CA ARG A 484 -31.17 -16.34 -5.24
C ARG A 484 -30.84 -17.10 -3.95
N ILE A 485 -31.11 -16.54 -2.77
CA ILE A 485 -30.99 -17.23 -1.48
C ILE A 485 -31.88 -18.47 -1.44
N TYR A 486 -33.16 -18.32 -1.78
CA TYR A 486 -34.15 -19.40 -1.77
C TYR A 486 -33.76 -20.54 -2.72
N TYR A 487 -33.40 -20.26 -3.97
CA TYR A 487 -33.02 -21.30 -4.92
C TYR A 487 -31.67 -21.95 -4.61
N SER A 488 -30.72 -21.21 -4.04
CA SER A 488 -29.44 -21.76 -3.59
C SER A 488 -29.62 -22.75 -2.44
N ALA A 489 -30.51 -22.45 -1.50
CA ALA A 489 -30.87 -23.33 -0.38
C ALA A 489 -31.61 -24.61 -0.80
N ASN A 490 -32.31 -24.61 -1.94
CA ASN A 490 -32.98 -25.79 -2.50
C ASN A 490 -32.07 -26.62 -3.42
N GLU A 491 -30.75 -26.35 -3.40
CA GLU A 491 -29.72 -27.05 -4.18
C GLU A 491 -30.03 -27.13 -5.67
N ALA A 492 -30.46 -26.00 -6.25
CA ALA A 492 -30.81 -25.93 -7.66
C ALA A 492 -29.63 -26.29 -8.59
N ALA A 493 -29.96 -26.98 -9.67
CA ALA A 493 -29.03 -27.36 -10.74
C ALA A 493 -28.70 -26.16 -11.64
N GLY A 494 -27.63 -26.28 -12.44
CA GLY A 494 -27.13 -25.19 -13.27
C GLY A 494 -26.20 -24.25 -12.50
N ARG A 495 -24.91 -24.19 -12.88
CA ARG A 495 -23.92 -23.39 -12.15
C ARG A 495 -23.00 -22.66 -13.11
N SER A 496 -22.86 -21.34 -12.93
CA SER A 496 -21.89 -20.50 -13.62
C SER A 496 -20.62 -20.36 -12.78
N THR A 497 -19.49 -20.08 -13.42
CA THR A 497 -18.23 -19.78 -12.72
C THR A 497 -18.19 -18.32 -12.29
N VAL A 498 -17.83 -18.09 -11.03
CA VAL A 498 -17.63 -16.76 -10.45
C VAL A 498 -16.14 -16.49 -10.39
N ASN A 499 -15.70 -15.47 -11.13
CA ASN A 499 -14.30 -15.06 -11.17
C ASN A 499 -14.14 -13.68 -10.53
N GLY A 500 -13.03 -13.47 -9.84
CA GLY A 500 -12.79 -12.22 -9.15
C GLY A 500 -11.35 -11.98 -8.71
N THR A 501 -11.14 -10.89 -7.98
CA THR A 501 -9.84 -10.54 -7.39
C THR A 501 -9.99 -10.25 -5.90
N TYR A 502 -9.06 -10.78 -5.10
CA TYR A 502 -8.88 -10.46 -3.69
C TYR A 502 -7.64 -9.59 -3.54
N ASN A 503 -7.79 -8.45 -2.88
CA ASN A 503 -6.76 -7.44 -2.73
C ASN A 503 -6.49 -7.21 -1.25
N VAL A 504 -5.29 -7.56 -0.80
CA VAL A 504 -4.84 -7.39 0.59
C VAL A 504 -3.59 -6.52 0.64
N LEU A 505 -3.55 -5.61 1.61
CA LEU A 505 -2.37 -4.78 1.85
C LEU A 505 -1.39 -5.55 2.75
N ARG A 506 -0.17 -5.82 2.27
CA ARG A 506 0.89 -6.47 3.04
C ARG A 506 2.15 -5.60 3.07
N VAL A 507 3.06 -5.94 3.98
CA VAL A 507 4.38 -5.31 4.06
C VAL A 507 5.44 -6.28 3.53
N GLY A 508 6.37 -5.77 2.74
CA GLY A 508 7.43 -6.56 2.13
C GLY A 508 8.33 -5.73 1.22
N TYR A 509 9.13 -6.39 0.41
CA TYR A 509 9.92 -5.74 -0.63
C TYR A 509 9.27 -5.95 -1.98
N HIS A 510 8.69 -4.88 -2.52
CA HIS A 510 8.31 -4.82 -3.92
C HIS A 510 8.75 -3.49 -4.52
N GLN A 511 9.74 -3.56 -5.39
CA GLN A 511 10.36 -2.39 -6.03
C GLN A 511 9.70 -2.19 -7.40
N THR A 512 8.50 -1.60 -7.44
CA THR A 512 7.78 -1.31 -8.69
C THR A 512 8.41 -0.17 -9.49
N GLN A 513 9.12 0.73 -8.82
CA GLN A 513 9.80 1.87 -9.43
C GLN A 513 11.32 1.62 -9.53
N PRO A 514 11.96 1.96 -10.65
CA PRO A 514 13.42 1.85 -10.79
C PRO A 514 14.19 2.91 -10.00
N THR A 515 13.50 3.83 -9.30
CA THR A 515 14.08 4.96 -8.55
C THR A 515 15.14 4.53 -7.55
N ALA A 516 14.90 3.45 -6.78
CA ALA A 516 15.87 2.92 -5.83
C ALA A 516 17.17 2.46 -6.53
N LEU A 517 17.07 1.76 -7.67
CA LEU A 517 18.25 1.34 -8.44
C LEU A 517 18.94 2.53 -9.12
N LEU A 518 18.19 3.47 -9.69
CA LEU A 518 18.74 4.65 -10.37
C LEU A 518 19.56 5.54 -9.42
N ILE A 519 19.21 5.59 -8.14
CA ILE A 519 19.98 6.28 -7.09
C ILE A 519 21.19 5.43 -6.63
N LEU A 520 20.98 4.13 -6.41
CA LEU A 520 22.00 3.23 -5.85
C LEU A 520 23.11 2.87 -6.85
N LEU A 521 22.77 2.57 -8.10
CA LEU A 521 23.68 2.02 -9.11
C LEU A 521 24.85 2.96 -9.46
N PRO A 522 24.68 4.28 -9.65
CA PRO A 522 25.80 5.21 -9.82
C PRO A 522 26.77 5.22 -8.63
N LEU A 523 26.24 5.15 -7.40
CA LEU A 523 27.05 5.14 -6.17
C LEU A 523 27.86 3.84 -6.05
N LEU A 524 27.23 2.68 -6.30
CA LEU A 524 27.91 1.38 -6.27
C LEU A 524 28.95 1.25 -7.39
N LEU A 525 28.64 1.69 -8.61
CA LEU A 525 29.59 1.72 -9.72
C LEU A 525 30.79 2.62 -9.41
N TYR A 526 30.56 3.80 -8.84
CA TYR A 526 31.63 4.69 -8.39
C TYR A 526 32.57 4.00 -7.39
N VAL A 527 32.02 3.33 -6.36
CA VAL A 527 32.82 2.61 -5.36
C VAL A 527 33.66 1.49 -6.00
N VAL A 528 33.09 0.73 -6.94
CA VAL A 528 33.82 -0.33 -7.67
C VAL A 528 34.93 0.26 -8.54
N ILE A 529 34.66 1.33 -9.29
CA ILE A 529 35.64 2.02 -10.14
C ILE A 529 36.79 2.59 -9.30
N VAL A 530 36.49 3.21 -8.16
CA VAL A 530 37.51 3.76 -7.26
C VAL A 530 38.34 2.63 -6.63
N ALA A 531 37.72 1.57 -6.12
CA ALA A 531 38.43 0.41 -5.55
C ALA A 531 39.34 -0.28 -6.59
N TRP A 532 38.85 -0.43 -7.83
CA TRP A 532 39.65 -0.94 -8.95
C TRP A 532 40.83 -0.02 -9.26
N SER A 533 40.62 1.31 -9.30
CA SER A 533 41.68 2.27 -9.57
C SER A 533 42.80 2.25 -8.52
N TYR A 534 42.45 2.14 -7.23
CA TYR A 534 43.40 1.99 -6.13
C TYR A 534 44.19 0.68 -6.24
N THR A 535 43.52 -0.40 -6.62
CA THR A 535 44.13 -1.72 -6.80
C THR A 535 45.11 -1.72 -7.97
N TRP A 536 44.73 -1.12 -9.10
CA TRP A 536 45.60 -0.95 -10.27
C TRP A 536 46.85 -0.13 -9.96
N VAL A 537 46.70 1.00 -9.28
CA VAL A 537 47.85 1.83 -8.87
C VAL A 537 48.73 1.09 -7.87
N GLY A 538 48.16 0.45 -6.86
CA GLY A 538 48.91 -0.33 -5.87
C GLY A 538 49.76 -1.43 -6.52
N LEU A 539 49.13 -2.34 -7.28
CA LEU A 539 49.82 -3.46 -7.93
C LEU A 539 50.91 -3.02 -8.91
N ARG A 540 50.75 -1.86 -9.57
CA ARG A 540 51.79 -1.27 -10.42
C ARG A 540 53.02 -0.80 -9.63
N THR A 541 52.87 -0.48 -8.34
CA THR A 541 53.97 -0.01 -7.47
C THR A 541 54.72 -1.15 -6.77
N GLY A 542 54.17 -2.37 -6.72
CA GLY A 542 54.89 -3.56 -6.25
C GLY A 542 53.98 -4.74 -5.86
N LEU A 543 54.58 -5.90 -5.54
CA LEU A 543 53.86 -7.13 -5.16
C LEU A 543 53.94 -7.50 -3.67
N HIS A 544 54.92 -6.98 -2.94
CA HIS A 544 55.08 -7.24 -1.51
C HIS A 544 54.69 -6.01 -0.68
N ILE A 545 54.26 -6.24 0.57
CA ILE A 545 54.10 -5.21 1.59
C ILE A 545 55.23 -5.37 2.61
N GLU A 546 55.84 -4.25 3.00
CA GLU A 546 56.74 -4.19 4.15
C GLU A 546 55.93 -3.84 5.39
N ASP A 547 55.68 -4.84 6.23
CA ASP A 547 54.86 -4.67 7.44
C ASP A 547 55.52 -3.78 8.51
N GLY A 548 56.82 -3.43 8.32
CA GLY A 548 57.60 -2.57 9.20
C GLY A 548 57.47 -1.07 8.95
N PHE A 549 56.86 -0.63 7.83
CA PHE A 549 56.69 0.79 7.52
C PHE A 549 55.21 1.16 7.38
N ASN A 550 54.79 2.25 8.03
CA ASN A 550 53.42 2.73 7.98
C ASN A 550 53.37 4.20 7.54
N PRO A 551 53.17 4.53 6.25
CA PRO A 551 53.18 5.92 5.77
C PRO A 551 52.14 6.85 6.40
N THR A 552 51.16 6.30 7.13
CA THR A 552 50.18 7.09 7.90
C THR A 552 50.60 7.31 9.37
N ASP A 553 51.75 6.81 9.80
CA ASP A 553 52.35 7.15 11.10
C ASP A 553 53.44 8.21 10.85
N SER A 554 53.18 9.42 11.34
CA SER A 554 54.07 10.57 11.20
C SER A 554 55.48 10.30 11.75
N THR A 555 55.62 9.47 12.80
CA THR A 555 56.92 9.14 13.38
C THR A 555 57.74 8.26 12.44
N SER A 556 57.11 7.25 11.83
CA SER A 556 57.76 6.38 10.85
C SER A 556 58.07 7.16 9.55
N LEU A 557 57.19 8.07 9.13
CA LEU A 557 57.35 8.91 7.94
C LEU A 557 58.52 9.90 8.09
N VAL A 558 58.64 10.56 9.25
CA VAL A 558 59.80 11.42 9.59
C VAL A 558 61.08 10.60 9.69
N THR A 559 61.03 9.42 10.32
CA THR A 559 62.23 8.56 10.46
C THR A 559 62.71 8.04 9.10
N ALA A 560 61.79 7.69 8.17
CA ALA A 560 62.12 7.24 6.82
C ALA A 560 62.59 8.39 5.91
N ALA A 561 62.07 9.61 6.11
CA ALA A 561 62.56 10.81 5.44
C ALA A 561 63.98 11.19 5.92
N ALA A 562 64.26 11.05 7.23
CA ALA A 562 65.59 11.27 7.79
C ALA A 562 66.60 10.23 7.31
N ALA A 563 66.26 8.93 7.34
CA ALA A 563 67.10 7.86 6.81
C ALA A 563 67.32 7.95 5.29
N GLY A 564 66.36 8.55 4.58
CA GLY A 564 66.38 8.72 3.14
C GLY A 564 67.13 9.95 2.62
N ALA A 565 67.49 10.89 3.50
CA ALA A 565 67.90 12.26 3.15
C ALA A 565 69.08 12.34 2.16
N GLU A 566 70.04 11.42 2.25
CA GLU A 566 71.21 11.36 1.35
C GLU A 566 70.87 10.85 -0.07
N SER A 567 69.77 10.10 -0.21
CA SER A 567 69.38 9.44 -1.47
C SER A 567 68.32 10.20 -2.28
N GLY A 568 67.71 11.25 -1.71
CA GLY A 568 66.56 11.95 -2.29
C GLY A 568 65.28 11.10 -2.38
N LYS A 569 65.25 9.91 -1.76
CA LYS A 569 64.11 8.99 -1.67
C LYS A 569 63.86 8.63 -0.20
N LEU A 570 62.72 8.03 0.12
CA LEU A 570 62.48 7.52 1.48
C LEU A 570 63.39 6.30 1.74
N GLY A 571 64.12 6.32 2.86
CA GLY A 571 65.07 5.28 3.24
C GLY A 571 64.37 4.16 4.02
N PHE A 572 64.06 3.05 3.35
CA PHE A 572 63.40 1.89 3.96
C PHE A 572 64.39 0.83 4.47
N GLU A 573 65.61 0.81 3.95
CA GLU A 573 66.65 -0.14 4.35
C GLU A 573 67.15 0.17 5.78
N GLY A 574 66.76 -0.67 6.75
CA GLY A 574 67.21 -0.59 8.13
C GLY A 574 66.10 -0.43 9.19
N MET A 575 64.86 -0.12 8.81
CA MET A 575 63.75 0.11 9.76
C MET A 575 63.18 -1.15 10.42
N SER A 576 63.81 -2.31 10.25
CA SER A 576 63.33 -3.61 10.76
C SER A 576 63.45 -3.75 12.29
N SER A 577 62.47 -3.21 13.02
CA SER A 577 61.99 -3.77 14.30
C SER A 577 63.05 -3.97 15.39
N GLY A 578 63.67 -2.89 15.90
CA GLY A 578 64.55 -3.01 17.08
C GLY A 578 65.09 -1.72 17.72
N ASN A 579 64.63 -0.53 17.31
CA ASN A 579 65.45 0.68 17.42
C ASN A 579 64.78 1.90 18.10
N HIS A 580 64.29 1.69 19.33
CA HIS A 580 64.05 2.83 20.25
C HIS A 580 65.35 3.62 20.48
N LYS A 581 66.51 2.94 20.57
CA LYS A 581 67.83 3.56 20.77
C LYS A 581 68.34 4.35 19.55
N VAL A 582 68.15 3.86 18.31
CA VAL A 582 68.58 4.64 17.13
C VAL A 582 67.60 5.77 16.82
N GLN A 583 66.33 5.70 17.22
CA GLN A 583 65.46 6.88 17.22
C GLN A 583 65.96 7.96 18.19
N GLU A 584 66.39 7.59 19.41
CA GLU A 584 67.05 8.53 20.32
C GLU A 584 68.34 9.11 19.71
N GLU A 585 69.21 8.27 19.12
CA GLU A 585 70.47 8.74 18.53
C GLU A 585 70.29 9.66 17.32
N ILE A 586 69.31 9.37 16.45
CA ILE A 586 68.96 10.25 15.32
C ILE A 586 68.34 11.55 15.81
N MET A 587 67.44 11.51 16.81
CA MET A 587 66.85 12.72 17.39
C MET A 587 67.94 13.59 18.06
N PHE A 588 68.88 12.96 18.77
CA PHE A 588 70.02 13.65 19.40
C PHE A 588 70.93 14.31 18.36
N LYS A 589 71.22 13.64 17.24
CA LYS A 589 71.97 14.22 16.10
C LYS A 589 71.21 15.39 15.44
N LEU A 590 69.88 15.32 15.36
CA LEU A 590 69.03 16.39 14.80
C LEU A 590 68.99 17.62 15.74
N VAL A 591 68.88 17.40 17.06
CA VAL A 591 68.97 18.45 18.08
C VAL A 591 70.37 19.07 18.10
N HIS A 592 71.43 18.28 17.97
CA HIS A 592 72.81 18.77 17.89
C HIS A 592 73.06 19.61 16.62
N SER A 593 72.49 19.21 15.48
CA SER A 593 72.56 19.97 14.21
C SER A 593 71.79 21.30 14.29
N LEU A 594 70.62 21.32 14.93
CA LEU A 594 69.87 22.55 15.20
C LEU A 594 70.61 23.46 16.20
N SER A 595 71.23 22.89 17.24
CA SER A 595 72.06 23.63 18.20
C SER A 595 73.30 24.25 17.56
N GLN A 596 73.88 23.64 16.51
CA GLN A 596 75.00 24.22 15.76
C GLN A 596 74.59 25.36 14.84
N ARG A 597 73.31 25.48 14.44
CA ARG A 597 72.81 26.59 13.59
C ARG A 597 72.33 27.82 14.36
N ILE A 598 72.36 27.79 15.70
CA ILE A 598 71.87 28.88 16.56
C ILE A 598 73.02 29.71 17.17
N ASN A 599 74.27 29.24 17.11
CA ASN A 599 75.43 29.84 17.80
C ASN A 599 76.40 30.62 16.88
N ASP A 600 75.88 31.50 16.01
CA ASP A 600 76.69 32.52 15.31
C ASP A 600 76.25 33.95 15.75
N PRO A 601 77.05 34.67 16.56
CA PRO A 601 76.66 35.98 17.09
C PRO A 601 77.36 37.21 16.43
N VAL A 602 76.51 38.10 15.89
CA VAL A 602 76.52 39.58 16.02
C VAL A 602 77.64 40.44 15.40
N THR A 603 77.22 41.26 14.42
CA THR A 603 77.49 42.71 14.16
C THR A 603 76.68 43.12 12.90
N ALA A 604 76.44 44.37 12.45
CA ALA A 604 76.31 45.75 13.00
C ALA A 604 75.87 46.68 11.80
N LEU A 605 75.28 47.89 11.88
CA LEU A 605 74.75 48.73 12.97
C LEU A 605 73.68 49.75 12.42
N VAL A 606 72.46 49.79 13.01
CA VAL A 606 71.73 51.03 13.47
C VAL A 606 71.15 52.11 12.50
N TYR A 607 70.05 52.74 12.99
CA TYR A 607 69.18 53.82 12.46
C TYR A 607 68.29 53.46 11.24
N ARG A 608 67.00 53.85 11.20
CA ARG A 608 66.40 55.12 11.65
C ARG A 608 64.98 54.97 12.23
N LEU A 609 64.67 55.76 13.27
CA LEU A 609 63.31 55.99 13.77
C LEU A 609 62.48 56.83 12.79
N GLY A 610 61.17 56.61 12.74
CA GLY A 610 60.22 57.38 11.94
C GLY A 610 58.77 57.15 12.39
N SER A 611 58.31 57.98 13.32
CA SER A 611 56.96 57.93 13.89
C SER A 611 55.86 58.38 12.93
N ARG A 612 54.69 57.74 12.96
CA ARG A 612 53.41 58.48 12.84
C ARG A 612 52.26 57.75 13.55
N THR A 613 51.44 58.53 14.24
CA THR A 613 50.24 58.11 14.99
C THR A 613 48.96 58.33 14.17
N ASP A 614 47.86 57.80 14.72
CA ASP A 614 46.45 58.15 14.43
C ASP A 614 45.88 57.73 13.06
N GLY A 615 44.65 57.23 12.94
CA GLY A 615 43.61 56.94 13.94
C GLY A 615 42.26 56.59 13.29
N SER A 616 41.17 56.58 14.07
CA SER A 616 39.75 56.37 13.63
C SER A 616 39.37 54.93 13.25
N LYS A 617 38.67 54.17 14.11
CA LYS A 617 37.21 54.20 14.46
C LYS A 617 36.27 53.73 13.34
N GLY A 618 35.41 52.76 13.68
CA GLY A 618 34.27 52.29 12.88
C GLY A 618 33.56 51.12 13.55
N ALA A 619 32.66 51.40 14.50
CA ALA A 619 31.94 50.38 15.27
C ALA A 619 30.47 50.26 14.84
N GLY A 620 30.05 49.02 14.53
CA GLY A 620 28.71 48.47 14.78
C GLY A 620 27.57 48.86 13.83
N PRO A 621 26.34 48.34 14.07
CA PRO A 621 25.98 47.31 15.05
C PRO A 621 25.11 46.14 14.50
N VAL A 622 24.76 45.26 15.45
CA VAL A 622 23.73 44.22 15.48
C VAL A 622 22.40 44.56 14.77
N SER A 623 21.75 43.52 14.21
CA SER A 623 20.28 43.43 14.09
C SER A 623 19.83 41.96 14.09
N ASP A 624 18.97 41.58 15.06
CA ASP A 624 18.24 40.30 15.15
C ASP A 624 16.82 40.43 14.57
N GLU A 625 16.30 39.39 13.91
CA GLU A 625 14.88 39.01 13.71
C GLU A 625 14.87 37.66 12.97
N ILE A 626 14.31 36.51 13.41
CA ILE A 626 12.99 36.10 13.95
C ILE A 626 11.91 35.81 12.88
N SER A 627 11.26 34.65 13.05
CA SER A 627 9.99 34.13 12.49
C SER A 627 9.94 33.43 11.11
N ASP A 628 9.62 32.13 11.19
CA ASP A 628 8.47 31.42 10.58
C ASP A 628 8.03 31.71 9.13
N LYS A 629 7.92 30.63 8.33
CA LYS A 629 6.59 30.02 8.03
C LYS A 629 6.63 28.70 7.23
N ASN A 630 5.91 27.71 7.77
CA ASN A 630 5.20 26.66 7.04
C ASN A 630 3.93 27.28 6.35
N PRO A 631 3.29 26.67 5.33
CA PRO A 631 2.83 25.26 5.30
C PRO A 631 3.64 24.32 4.41
#